data_AF-D8M9B3-F1
#
_entry.id   AF-D8M9B3-F1
#
_cell.length_a   1.000
_cell.length_b   1.000
_cell.length_c   1.000
_cell.angle_alpha   90.00
_cell.angle_beta   90.00
_cell.angle_gamma   90.00
#
_symmetry.space_group_name_H-M   'P 1'
#
loop_
_entity.id
_entity.type
_entity.pdbx_description
1 polymer ?
#
loop_
_entity_poly.entity_id
_entity_poly.type
_entity_poly.pdbx_seq_one_letter_code
_entity_poly.pdbx_strand_id
1 'polypeptide(L)'
;MPVVFLFSGVLDTLCTQQLVYQGASDMRSMFSIFSYYFAQALIGITPIKFSDEVGVITVVDLESSGSLENEVDKHIQVAKNMKKLKMLYVLSALLDIAGYVIRTIGMVYCGSGLFQVAFSSVAIFSAIYSHFLLKTYISNMQWLGILVVTFGLCISPLSGSTVTGSPYIGICLTLLGAQFYALSYIVNEMILRIPGNKGSKEICKNVGLLNTFLCLLVILLDTIPNREQLVFSPLRARHATLQEVLISTAVYIGSHTLHSYALYSVQGILGAIWTGLLQCIRACIVFIVSSYLYCSEDPNQCLTYSKIVATIIVTTGIIIFTMGKQRVASHLLSDSGTENQWFVLMIVEFRVPLPFCLDNPMIGYRYMNLKACESATGGGEGVEWLVEENYDNTDGHLVCDIDGFSIPRNKGVYTLKHYLITSKLPSWLVKLLPSDSIFLEEKAWISSEYRFAIITFGCISKKRFQIVLEMKYVNQDRGTIENIFNLSEEQLKSRTVQHYDVCDAYKSEIIPDNENICKFSSQHISGSPLSPGWWRNRPLNTMCCQYWLLHINFHFFGLQQLGETLIFRNQCYMNRQTERQMLTMIDSWIHLSEEDIYRLELEGMDELKNKMKSSERSMAYTSGI
;
A
#
# COMPACT_ATOMS: atom_id res chain seq x y z
N MET A 1 10.09 -0.07 -3.80
CA MET A 1 10.34 0.70 -2.55
C MET A 1 11.39 0.07 -1.64
N PRO A 2 11.36 -1.23 -1.26
CA PRO A 2 12.38 -1.81 -0.39
C PRO A 2 13.82 -1.66 -0.92
N VAL A 3 14.04 -1.80 -2.23
CA VAL A 3 15.36 -1.58 -2.86
C VAL A 3 15.82 -0.13 -2.71
N VAL A 4 14.93 0.84 -2.95
CA VAL A 4 15.21 2.27 -2.79
C VAL A 4 15.56 2.58 -1.33
N PHE A 5 14.83 1.98 -0.38
CA PHE A 5 15.11 2.09 1.05
C PHE A 5 16.50 1.59 1.43
N LEU A 6 16.89 0.41 0.93
CA LEU A 6 18.22 -0.16 1.19
C LEU A 6 19.33 0.71 0.59
N PHE A 7 19.21 1.09 -0.68
CA PHE A 7 20.22 1.92 -1.36
C PHE A 7 20.36 3.32 -0.73
N SER A 8 19.24 4.03 -0.56
CA SER A 8 19.22 5.35 0.08
C SER A 8 19.74 5.31 1.51
N GLY A 9 19.46 4.22 2.25
CA GLY A 9 19.95 4.06 3.62
C GLY A 9 21.46 3.82 3.69
N VAL A 10 22.04 3.11 2.71
CA VAL A 10 23.50 2.97 2.60
C VAL A 10 24.11 4.34 2.28
N LEU A 11 23.61 5.05 1.27
CA LEU A 11 24.07 6.39 0.91
C LEU A 11 24.02 7.35 2.10
N ASP A 12 22.89 7.36 2.83
CA ASP A 12 22.68 8.19 4.02
C ASP A 12 23.69 7.90 5.13
N THR A 13 23.99 6.62 5.34
CA THR A 13 25.01 6.18 6.31
C THR A 13 26.41 6.70 5.91
N LEU A 14 26.76 6.61 4.63
CA LEU A 14 28.05 7.10 4.11
C LEU A 14 28.17 8.62 4.22
N CYS A 15 27.13 9.37 3.83
CA CYS A 15 27.10 10.82 3.97
C CYS A 15 27.21 11.27 5.43
N THR A 16 26.54 10.56 6.35
CA THR A 16 26.64 10.82 7.79
C THR A 16 28.08 10.60 8.27
N GLN A 17 28.72 9.51 7.85
CA GLN A 17 30.10 9.21 8.23
C GLN A 17 31.10 10.26 7.71
N GLN A 18 30.88 10.79 6.51
CA GLN A 18 31.68 11.89 5.96
C GLN A 18 31.60 13.17 6.81
N LEU A 19 30.40 13.54 7.26
CA LEU A 19 30.21 14.69 8.18
C LEU A 19 30.92 14.47 9.52
N VAL A 20 30.98 13.22 10.00
CA VAL A 20 31.75 12.87 11.20
C VAL A 20 33.23 13.10 11.00
N TYR A 21 33.80 12.65 9.88
CA TYR A 21 35.23 12.83 9.60
C TYR A 21 35.65 14.30 9.44
N GLN A 22 34.76 15.15 8.92
CA GLN A 22 34.99 16.59 8.82
C GLN A 22 34.84 17.34 10.15
N GLY A 23 34.40 16.68 11.22
CA GLY A 23 34.16 17.32 12.53
C GLY A 23 32.86 18.13 12.60
N ALA A 24 31.97 18.02 11.60
CA ALA A 24 30.71 18.75 11.50
C ALA A 24 29.52 18.05 12.18
N SER A 25 29.78 16.96 12.90
CA SER A 25 28.74 16.08 13.49
C SER A 25 28.67 16.10 15.00
N ASP A 26 29.27 17.09 15.68
CA ASP A 26 29.22 17.17 17.15
C ASP A 26 27.75 17.11 17.62
N MET A 27 27.43 16.09 18.42
CA MET A 27 26.07 15.83 18.86
C MET A 27 25.49 17.00 19.63
N ARG A 28 26.32 17.71 20.40
CA ARG A 28 25.87 18.87 21.18
C ARG A 28 25.56 20.07 20.29
N SER A 29 26.18 20.15 19.10
CA SER A 29 25.88 21.21 18.14
C SER A 29 24.47 21.10 17.53
N MET A 30 23.85 19.92 17.60
CA MET A 30 22.53 19.59 17.00
C MET A 30 22.44 19.79 15.48
N PHE A 31 23.54 20.11 14.79
CA PHE A 31 23.49 20.49 13.37
C PHE A 31 23.19 19.31 12.43
N SER A 32 23.77 18.15 12.72
CA SER A 32 23.48 16.89 11.99
C SER A 32 22.05 16.42 12.24
N ILE A 33 21.57 16.51 13.48
CA ILE A 33 20.21 16.15 13.89
C ILE A 33 19.18 17.11 13.27
N PHE A 34 19.49 18.41 13.25
CA PHE A 34 18.70 19.41 12.55
C PHE A 34 18.58 19.08 11.06
N SER A 35 19.71 18.78 10.39
CA SER A 35 19.75 18.45 8.96
C SER A 35 18.93 17.19 8.64
N TYR A 36 18.99 16.19 9.53
CA TYR A 36 18.19 14.96 9.45
C TYR A 36 16.69 15.25 9.46
N TYR A 37 16.19 15.99 10.47
CA TYR A 37 14.76 16.29 10.56
C TYR A 37 14.31 17.34 9.55
N PHE A 38 15.18 18.27 9.17
CA PHE A 38 14.91 19.25 8.12
C PHE A 38 14.68 18.56 6.78
N ALA A 39 15.47 17.53 6.45
CA ALA A 39 15.24 16.70 5.26
C ALA A 39 13.88 15.96 5.30
N GLN A 40 13.45 15.47 6.48
CA GLN A 40 12.11 14.88 6.65
C GLN A 40 10.99 15.91 6.44
N ALA A 41 11.14 17.10 7.02
CA ALA A 41 10.18 18.19 6.81
C ALA A 41 10.11 18.59 5.33
N LEU A 42 11.26 18.68 4.66
CA LEU A 42 11.37 19.05 3.25
C LEU A 42 10.59 18.07 2.37
N ILE A 43 10.83 16.76 2.49
CA ILE A 43 10.09 15.77 1.69
C ILE A 43 8.59 15.78 2.03
N GLY A 44 8.22 15.97 3.30
CA GLY A 44 6.83 16.03 3.74
C GLY A 44 6.03 17.21 3.16
N ILE A 45 6.71 18.31 2.78
CA ILE A 45 6.09 19.51 2.19
C ILE A 45 6.09 19.44 0.65
N THR A 46 6.97 18.63 0.05
CA THR A 46 7.03 18.50 -1.42
C THR A 46 5.72 17.97 -2.01
N PRO A 47 5.42 18.23 -3.30
CA PRO A 47 4.26 17.66 -3.98
C PRO A 47 4.40 16.16 -4.28
N ILE A 48 5.53 15.53 -3.93
CA ILE A 48 5.79 14.11 -4.17
C ILE A 48 4.80 13.28 -3.36
N LYS A 49 4.06 12.38 -4.04
CA LYS A 49 3.14 11.44 -3.40
C LYS A 49 3.91 10.27 -2.78
N PHE A 50 3.58 9.90 -1.55
CA PHE A 50 4.17 8.72 -0.92
C PHE A 50 3.45 7.46 -1.41
N SER A 51 4.11 6.29 -1.30
CA SER A 51 3.56 5.06 -1.87
C SER A 51 2.24 4.63 -1.21
N ASP A 52 2.02 5.06 0.02
CA ASP A 52 0.79 4.87 0.77
C ASP A 52 -0.18 6.06 0.65
N GLU A 53 0.16 7.16 -0.07
CA GLU A 53 -0.72 8.29 -0.43
C GLU A 53 -1.48 8.10 -1.76
N VAL A 54 -1.14 7.06 -2.52
CA VAL A 54 -1.97 6.51 -3.59
C VAL A 54 -3.34 5.95 -3.08
N GLY A 55 -3.86 6.37 -1.91
CA GLY A 55 -3.36 5.87 -0.64
C GLY A 55 -4.20 6.05 0.59
N VAL A 56 -4.32 7.31 1.02
CA VAL A 56 -4.89 7.63 2.30
C VAL A 56 -6.13 8.51 2.14
N ILE A 57 -7.17 8.03 2.81
CA ILE A 57 -8.45 8.67 3.06
C ILE A 57 -8.21 9.90 3.95
N THR A 58 -8.39 11.10 3.43
CA THR A 58 -8.49 12.32 4.25
C THR A 58 -9.92 12.44 4.82
N VAL A 59 -10.08 13.02 6.01
CA VAL A 59 -11.35 13.17 6.80
C VAL A 59 -12.35 14.13 6.17
N VAL A 60 -12.44 14.22 4.85
CA VAL A 60 -13.48 15.06 4.24
C VAL A 60 -14.77 14.26 4.02
N ASP A 61 -14.73 12.92 4.09
CA ASP A 61 -15.86 12.07 3.66
C ASP A 61 -16.77 11.57 4.80
N LEU A 62 -16.78 12.21 5.98
CA LEU A 62 -17.75 11.90 7.05
C LEU A 62 -18.89 12.93 7.16
N GLU A 63 -18.87 13.98 6.34
CA GLU A 63 -19.91 14.99 6.27
C GLU A 63 -20.97 14.61 5.23
N SER A 64 -21.82 13.63 5.53
CA SER A 64 -23.25 13.64 5.16
C SER A 64 -23.91 12.31 5.53
N SER A 65 -24.50 12.26 6.73
CA SER A 65 -25.76 11.55 7.01
C SER A 65 -25.88 11.29 8.51
N GLY A 66 -26.69 12.09 9.18
CA GLY A 66 -27.13 11.85 10.56
C GLY A 66 -28.23 12.81 10.95
N SER A 67 -29.29 12.28 11.54
CA SER A 67 -30.24 13.06 12.32
C SER A 67 -29.52 13.88 13.40
N LEU A 68 -30.12 14.98 13.85
CA LEU A 68 -29.54 15.97 14.77
C LEU A 68 -28.91 15.37 16.05
N GLU A 69 -29.38 14.21 16.52
CA GLU A 69 -28.80 13.47 17.67
C GLU A 69 -27.54 12.65 17.31
N ASN A 70 -27.44 12.12 16.10
CA ASN A 70 -26.29 11.32 15.63
C ASN A 70 -25.13 12.18 15.07
N GLU A 71 -25.42 13.41 14.68
CA GLU A 71 -24.43 14.36 14.14
C GLU A 71 -23.49 14.87 15.24
N VAL A 72 -24.03 15.13 16.44
CA VAL A 72 -23.24 15.52 17.62
C VAL A 72 -22.28 14.41 18.03
N ASP A 73 -22.74 13.15 18.11
CA ASP A 73 -21.89 12.02 18.46
C ASP A 73 -20.81 11.72 17.39
N LYS A 74 -21.15 11.87 16.11
CA LYS A 74 -20.16 11.78 15.01
C LYS A 74 -19.13 12.90 15.07
N HIS A 75 -19.54 14.15 15.26
CA HIS A 75 -18.61 15.28 15.40
C HIS A 75 -17.73 15.13 16.64
N ILE A 76 -18.28 14.66 17.75
CA ILE A 76 -17.51 14.33 18.96
C ILE A 76 -16.50 13.22 18.66
N GLN A 77 -16.88 12.18 17.92
CA GLN A 77 -15.98 11.07 17.58
C GLN A 77 -14.86 11.50 16.61
N VAL A 78 -15.18 12.31 15.60
CA VAL A 78 -14.19 12.89 14.67
C VAL A 78 -13.24 13.83 15.42
N ALA A 79 -13.75 14.69 16.31
CA ALA A 79 -12.92 15.57 17.13
C ALA A 79 -12.02 14.77 18.09
N LYS A 80 -12.53 13.69 18.69
CA LYS A 80 -11.74 12.74 19.51
C LYS A 80 -10.63 12.09 18.68
N ASN A 81 -10.94 11.60 17.48
CA ASN A 81 -9.95 10.98 16.58
C ASN A 81 -8.88 11.99 16.13
N MET A 82 -9.26 13.22 15.77
CA MET A 82 -8.34 14.29 15.42
C MET A 82 -7.43 14.68 16.59
N LYS A 83 -7.97 14.79 17.81
CA LYS A 83 -7.17 15.05 19.02
C LYS A 83 -6.20 13.90 19.31
N LYS A 84 -6.65 12.65 19.15
CA LYS A 84 -5.83 11.45 19.29
C LYS A 84 -4.69 11.41 18.25
N LEU A 85 -4.99 11.71 16.98
CA LEU A 85 -3.99 11.80 15.91
C LEU A 85 -2.92 12.86 16.23
N LYS A 86 -3.32 14.07 16.62
CA LYS A 86 -2.39 15.13 17.03
C LYS A 86 -1.47 14.69 18.17
N MET A 87 -2.02 14.03 19.19
CA MET A 87 -1.24 13.49 20.31
C MET A 87 -0.24 12.42 19.84
N LEU A 88 -0.65 11.53 18.94
CA LEU A 88 0.21 10.47 18.41
C LEU A 88 1.31 11.00 17.49
N TYR A 89 1.07 12.06 16.71
CA TYR A 89 2.12 12.73 15.93
C TYR A 89 3.21 13.29 16.86
N VAL A 90 2.81 13.96 17.94
CA VAL A 90 3.76 14.48 18.95
C VAL A 90 4.50 13.33 19.63
N LEU A 91 3.79 12.27 20.03
CA LEU A 91 4.40 11.10 20.65
C LEU A 91 5.42 10.44 19.73
N SER A 92 5.08 10.25 18.45
CA SER A 92 6.00 9.70 17.45
C SER A 92 7.26 10.55 17.32
N ALA A 93 7.10 11.87 17.17
CA ALA A 93 8.23 12.80 17.05
C ALA A 93 9.16 12.75 18.27
N LEU A 94 8.60 12.74 19.47
CA LEU A 94 9.35 12.66 20.73
C LEU A 94 10.09 11.32 20.88
N LEU A 95 9.43 10.21 20.53
CA LEU A 95 10.06 8.88 20.54
C LEU A 95 11.20 8.80 19.52
N ASP A 96 11.00 9.37 18.32
CA ASP A 96 11.99 9.35 17.24
C ASP A 96 13.25 10.15 17.62
N ILE A 97 13.10 11.39 18.12
CA ILE A 97 14.24 12.22 18.53
C ILE A 97 14.95 11.67 19.76
N ALA A 98 14.21 11.16 20.76
CA ALA A 98 14.81 10.49 21.91
C ALA A 98 15.60 9.24 21.46
N GLY A 99 15.00 8.43 20.59
CA GLY A 99 15.65 7.27 19.98
C GLY A 99 16.92 7.65 19.22
N TYR A 100 16.87 8.70 18.39
CA TYR A 100 18.03 9.19 17.65
C TYR A 100 19.16 9.64 18.57
N VAL A 101 18.87 10.47 19.58
CA VAL A 101 19.88 11.00 20.50
C VAL A 101 20.51 9.87 21.30
N ILE A 102 19.70 9.04 21.98
CA ILE A 102 20.19 7.93 22.83
C ILE A 102 21.05 6.97 22.00
N ARG A 103 20.58 6.60 20.82
CA ARG A 103 21.29 5.71 19.90
C ARG A 103 22.63 6.29 19.44
N THR A 104 22.66 7.58 19.14
CA THR A 104 23.87 8.25 18.66
C THR A 104 24.91 8.37 19.79
N ILE A 105 24.46 8.62 21.04
CA ILE A 105 25.35 8.54 22.21
C ILE A 105 25.91 7.11 22.31
N GLY A 106 25.04 6.11 22.22
CA GLY A 106 25.45 4.70 22.20
C GLY A 106 26.54 4.41 21.15
N MET A 107 26.36 4.91 19.93
CA MET A 107 27.33 4.76 18.84
C MET A 107 28.70 5.36 19.16
N VAL A 108 28.76 6.52 19.82
CA VAL A 108 30.02 7.13 20.24
C VAL A 108 30.75 6.25 21.25
N TYR A 109 30.03 5.62 22.18
CA TYR A 109 30.64 4.80 23.24
C TYR A 109 31.02 3.38 22.82
N CYS A 110 30.28 2.74 21.91
CA CYS A 110 30.58 1.37 21.46
C CYS A 110 31.23 1.30 20.07
N GLY A 111 31.30 2.40 19.32
CA GLY A 111 31.79 2.42 17.95
C GLY A 111 30.78 1.88 16.93
N SER A 112 31.04 2.14 15.65
CA SER A 112 30.16 1.87 14.51
C SER A 112 29.78 0.38 14.35
N GLY A 113 30.72 -0.53 14.57
CA GLY A 113 30.51 -1.98 14.41
C GLY A 113 29.56 -2.56 15.46
N LEU A 114 29.83 -2.33 16.75
CA LEU A 114 28.94 -2.76 17.84
C LEU A 114 27.59 -2.04 17.80
N PHE A 115 27.59 -0.77 17.37
CA PHE A 115 26.39 0.02 17.18
C PHE A 115 25.42 -0.62 16.17
N GLN A 116 25.89 -1.01 14.99
CA GLN A 116 25.04 -1.59 13.94
C GLN A 116 24.35 -2.88 14.43
N VAL A 117 25.07 -3.68 15.21
CA VAL A 117 24.56 -4.92 15.80
C VAL A 117 23.53 -4.64 16.87
N ALA A 118 23.87 -3.79 17.86
CA ALA A 118 22.94 -3.46 18.93
C ALA A 118 21.68 -2.76 18.38
N PHE A 119 21.80 -1.90 17.37
CA PHE A 119 20.67 -1.20 16.77
C PHE A 119 19.75 -2.13 15.98
N SER A 120 20.28 -3.23 15.41
CA SER A 120 19.46 -4.20 14.69
C SER A 120 18.41 -4.91 15.55
N SER A 121 18.54 -4.85 16.88
CA SER A 121 17.50 -5.29 17.83
C SER A 121 16.15 -4.55 17.65
N VAL A 122 16.11 -3.45 16.89
CA VAL A 122 14.88 -2.78 16.47
C VAL A 122 13.88 -3.76 15.82
N ALA A 123 14.36 -4.80 15.11
CA ALA A 123 13.49 -5.80 14.49
C ALA A 123 12.73 -6.64 15.52
N ILE A 124 13.43 -7.18 16.53
CA ILE A 124 12.81 -7.99 17.59
C ILE A 124 11.91 -7.14 18.49
N PHE A 125 12.32 -5.92 18.83
CA PHE A 125 11.47 -5.00 19.59
C PHE A 125 10.21 -4.60 18.81
N SER A 126 10.33 -4.36 17.49
CA SER A 126 9.17 -4.07 16.64
C SER A 126 8.20 -5.25 16.60
N ALA A 127 8.69 -6.50 16.57
CA ALA A 127 7.84 -7.69 16.63
C ALA A 127 7.13 -7.82 17.99
N ILE A 128 7.85 -7.65 19.10
CA ILE A 128 7.29 -7.68 20.47
C ILE A 128 6.21 -6.61 20.61
N TYR A 129 6.51 -5.36 20.27
CA TYR A 129 5.56 -4.26 20.41
C TYR A 129 4.39 -4.36 19.43
N SER A 130 4.59 -4.88 18.22
CA SER A 130 3.48 -5.17 17.30
C SER A 130 2.53 -6.21 17.89
N HIS A 131 3.07 -7.26 18.51
CA HIS A 131 2.24 -8.29 19.15
C HIS A 131 1.46 -7.73 20.35
N PHE A 132 2.10 -6.97 21.25
CA PHE A 132 1.44 -6.47 22.46
C PHE A 132 0.56 -5.23 22.25
N LEU A 133 1.01 -4.24 21.45
CA LEU A 133 0.31 -2.96 21.29
C LEU A 133 -0.67 -2.97 20.11
N LEU A 134 -0.27 -3.58 18.98
CA LEU A 134 -1.10 -3.65 17.77
C LEU A 134 -1.93 -4.93 17.68
N LYS A 135 -1.74 -5.87 18.63
CA LYS A 135 -2.38 -7.19 18.69
C LYS A 135 -2.21 -7.97 17.38
N THR A 136 -1.06 -7.82 16.73
CA THR A 136 -0.77 -8.55 15.49
C THR A 136 -0.41 -10.01 15.83
N TYR A 137 -0.94 -10.92 15.03
CA TYR A 137 -0.61 -12.33 15.14
C TYR A 137 0.72 -12.61 14.42
N ILE A 138 1.64 -13.28 15.12
CA ILE A 138 2.97 -13.66 14.63
C ILE A 138 3.16 -15.15 14.94
N SER A 139 3.39 -15.97 13.93
CA SER A 139 3.62 -17.41 14.13
C SER A 139 4.96 -17.73 14.79
N ASN A 140 5.02 -18.94 15.35
CA ASN A 140 6.26 -19.56 15.81
C ASN A 140 7.36 -19.57 14.74
N MET A 141 7.01 -19.77 13.46
CA MET A 141 8.00 -19.75 12.37
C MET A 141 8.48 -18.33 12.04
N GLN A 142 7.60 -17.32 12.14
CA GLN A 142 8.01 -15.92 12.06
C GLN A 142 8.91 -15.53 13.24
N TRP A 143 8.56 -15.93 14.46
CA TRP A 143 9.40 -15.75 15.64
C TRP A 143 10.77 -16.40 15.47
N LEU A 144 10.82 -17.63 14.95
CA LEU A 144 12.08 -18.31 14.63
C LEU A 144 12.92 -17.49 13.64
N GLY A 145 12.31 -16.98 12.55
CA GLY A 145 13.00 -16.13 11.59
C GLY A 145 13.60 -14.87 12.23
N ILE A 146 12.84 -14.17 13.07
CA ILE A 146 13.30 -12.98 13.80
C ILE A 146 14.45 -13.33 14.76
N LEU A 147 14.37 -14.45 15.48
CA LEU A 147 15.42 -14.91 16.38
C LEU A 147 16.71 -15.26 15.62
N VAL A 148 16.59 -15.93 14.47
CA VAL A 148 17.74 -16.26 13.61
C VAL A 148 18.40 -14.98 13.08
N VAL A 149 17.62 -13.99 12.63
CA VAL A 149 18.15 -12.68 12.20
C VAL A 149 18.90 -12.00 13.34
N THR A 150 18.31 -11.96 14.53
CA THR A 150 18.90 -11.33 15.71
C THR A 150 20.22 -12.02 16.10
N PHE A 151 20.22 -13.36 16.11
CA PHE A 151 21.41 -14.16 16.40
C PHE A 151 22.53 -13.95 15.38
N GLY A 152 22.19 -13.90 14.08
CA GLY A 152 23.14 -13.65 13.01
C GLY A 152 23.90 -12.33 13.20
N LEU A 153 23.20 -11.26 13.60
CA LEU A 153 23.82 -9.96 13.83
C LEU A 153 24.67 -9.93 15.10
N CYS A 154 24.32 -10.68 16.14
CA CYS A 154 25.14 -10.81 17.35
C CYS A 154 26.52 -11.45 17.11
N ILE A 155 26.72 -12.18 16.00
CA ILE A 155 28.00 -12.83 15.67
C ILE A 155 29.02 -11.83 15.10
N SER A 156 28.57 -10.81 14.36
CA SER A 156 29.49 -9.93 13.61
C SER A 156 30.51 -9.13 14.44
N PRO A 157 30.25 -8.70 15.70
CA PRO A 157 31.23 -7.98 16.49
C PRO A 157 32.26 -8.87 17.18
N LEU A 158 32.11 -10.21 17.17
CA LEU A 158 33.01 -11.14 17.87
C LEU A 158 34.45 -11.17 17.33
N SER A 159 34.70 -10.58 16.16
CA SER A 159 36.03 -10.51 15.53
C SER A 159 36.64 -9.09 15.51
N GLY A 160 36.00 -8.12 16.16
CA GLY A 160 36.45 -6.72 16.17
C GLY A 160 37.51 -6.45 17.24
N SER A 161 38.40 -5.50 16.97
CA SER A 161 39.38 -5.02 17.95
C SER A 161 38.67 -4.37 19.13
N THR A 162 38.98 -4.77 20.36
CA THR A 162 38.36 -4.23 21.57
C THR A 162 38.62 -2.72 21.70
N VAL A 163 37.55 -1.92 21.62
CA VAL A 163 37.61 -0.47 21.88
C VAL A 163 38.06 -0.24 23.32
N THR A 164 38.96 0.71 23.53
CA THR A 164 39.44 1.13 24.85
C THR A 164 38.32 1.86 25.60
N GLY A 165 37.74 1.18 26.59
CA GLY A 165 36.60 1.66 27.37
C GLY A 165 35.70 0.48 27.76
N SER A 166 34.68 0.72 28.56
CA SER A 166 33.62 -0.27 28.85
C SER A 166 32.55 -0.15 27.75
N PRO A 167 32.58 -0.95 26.66
CA PRO A 167 31.64 -0.82 25.54
C PRO A 167 30.19 -1.15 25.95
N TYR A 168 30.01 -1.75 27.13
CA TYR A 168 28.73 -2.15 27.70
C TYR A 168 27.76 -0.97 27.81
N ILE A 169 28.23 0.21 28.24
CA ILE A 169 27.39 1.41 28.34
C ILE A 169 26.85 1.81 26.96
N GLY A 170 27.72 1.82 25.93
CA GLY A 170 27.33 2.14 24.56
C GLY A 170 26.34 1.14 23.96
N ILE A 171 26.52 -0.15 24.25
CA ILE A 171 25.60 -1.21 23.83
C ILE A 171 24.24 -1.03 24.51
N CYS A 172 24.21 -0.84 25.85
CA CYS A 172 22.96 -0.63 26.60
C CYS A 172 22.20 0.61 26.11
N LEU A 173 22.89 1.71 25.86
CA LEU A 173 22.30 2.92 25.29
C LEU A 173 21.77 2.65 23.88
N THR A 174 22.52 1.94 23.04
CA THR A 174 22.05 1.61 21.68
C THR A 174 20.79 0.74 21.71
N LEU A 175 20.72 -0.26 22.60
CA LEU A 175 19.54 -1.09 22.81
C LEU A 175 18.35 -0.28 23.31
N LEU A 176 18.57 0.68 24.20
CA LEU A 176 17.54 1.61 24.65
C LEU A 176 17.04 2.46 23.47
N GLY A 177 17.95 3.04 22.69
CA GLY A 177 17.59 3.81 21.50
C GLY A 177 16.82 3.00 20.45
N ALA A 178 17.17 1.73 20.27
CA ALA A 178 16.45 0.81 19.38
C ALA A 178 14.99 0.57 19.84
N GLN A 179 14.73 0.53 21.15
CA GLN A 179 13.36 0.42 21.68
C GLN A 179 12.53 1.67 21.40
N PHE A 180 13.09 2.87 21.58
CA PHE A 180 12.41 4.12 21.26
C PHE A 180 12.08 4.22 19.75
N TYR A 181 13.00 3.81 18.88
CA TYR A 181 12.75 3.72 17.45
C TYR A 181 11.66 2.70 17.09
N ALA A 182 11.71 1.51 17.69
CA ALA A 182 10.68 0.49 17.47
C ALA A 182 9.31 0.99 17.93
N LEU A 183 9.23 1.67 19.08
CA LEU A 183 7.98 2.31 19.54
C LEU A 183 7.50 3.40 18.58
N SER A 184 8.41 4.25 18.07
CA SER A 184 8.08 5.23 17.02
C SER A 184 7.49 4.53 15.79
N TYR A 185 8.06 3.41 15.36
CA TYR A 185 7.53 2.65 14.22
C TYR A 185 6.12 2.12 14.45
N ILE A 186 5.85 1.65 15.66
CA ILE A 186 4.54 1.15 16.09
C ILE A 186 3.54 2.29 16.23
N VAL A 187 3.93 3.45 16.76
CA VAL A 187 3.07 4.64 16.83
C VAL A 187 2.68 5.12 15.44
N ASN A 188 3.61 5.15 14.50
CA ASN A 188 3.32 5.48 13.10
C ASN A 188 2.32 4.50 12.48
N GLU A 189 2.47 3.19 12.73
CA GLU A 189 1.51 2.19 12.27
C GLU A 189 0.14 2.35 12.96
N MET A 190 0.10 2.71 14.25
CA MET A 190 -1.14 3.05 14.96
C MET A 190 -1.84 4.27 14.34
N ILE A 191 -1.08 5.30 13.95
CA ILE A 191 -1.63 6.48 13.29
C ILE A 191 -2.34 6.07 11.98
N LEU A 192 -1.70 5.20 11.18
CA LEU A 192 -2.27 4.73 9.91
C LEU A 192 -3.54 3.87 10.08
N ARG A 193 -3.75 3.26 11.26
CA ARG A 193 -4.97 2.49 11.58
C ARG A 193 -6.13 3.37 12.08
N ILE A 194 -5.88 4.62 12.47
CA ILE A 194 -6.95 5.51 12.96
C ILE A 194 -7.71 6.11 11.77
N PRO A 195 -9.06 6.04 11.75
CA PRO A 195 -9.87 6.69 10.73
C PRO A 195 -9.55 8.18 10.67
N GLY A 196 -9.16 8.64 9.48
CA GLY A 196 -8.87 10.05 9.26
C GLY A 196 -7.42 10.51 9.34
N ASN A 197 -6.48 9.56 9.40
CA ASN A 197 -5.09 9.88 9.16
C ASN A 197 -4.90 10.38 7.72
N LYS A 198 -3.84 11.15 7.44
CA LYS A 198 -3.51 11.61 6.08
C LYS A 198 -2.29 10.89 5.49
N GLY A 199 -1.94 9.74 6.06
CA GLY A 199 -0.92 8.85 5.51
C GLY A 199 0.48 9.09 6.06
N SER A 200 1.41 8.30 5.58
CA SER A 200 2.80 8.30 6.03
C SER A 200 3.52 9.59 5.68
N LYS A 201 3.13 10.27 4.59
CA LYS A 201 3.64 11.61 4.29
C LYS A 201 3.27 12.61 5.37
N GLU A 202 2.02 12.60 5.85
CA GLU A 202 1.60 13.51 6.91
C GLU A 202 2.31 13.20 8.23
N ILE A 203 2.56 11.91 8.52
CA ILE A 203 3.41 11.52 9.65
C ILE A 203 4.81 12.11 9.47
N CYS A 204 5.45 11.87 8.33
CA CYS A 204 6.80 12.34 7.99
C CYS A 204 6.91 13.87 8.11
N LYS A 205 5.92 14.59 7.58
CA LYS A 205 5.84 16.06 7.64
C LYS A 205 5.75 16.55 9.08
N ASN A 206 4.84 16.00 9.89
CA ASN A 206 4.64 16.48 11.26
C ASN A 206 5.82 16.12 12.18
N VAL A 207 6.37 14.91 12.05
CA VAL A 207 7.58 14.48 12.78
C VAL A 207 8.77 15.35 12.40
N GLY A 208 8.99 15.56 11.10
CA GLY A 208 10.06 16.43 10.58
C GLY A 208 9.93 17.86 11.10
N LEU A 209 8.77 18.51 10.91
CA LEU A 209 8.56 19.89 11.34
C LEU A 209 8.75 20.09 12.85
N LEU A 210 8.17 19.21 13.68
CA LEU A 210 8.28 19.32 15.13
C LEU A 210 9.73 19.15 15.60
N ASN A 211 10.43 18.13 15.10
CA ASN A 211 11.79 17.86 15.53
C ASN A 211 12.79 18.88 14.95
N THR A 212 12.58 19.39 13.73
CA THR A 212 13.36 20.53 13.20
C THR A 212 13.21 21.75 14.10
N PHE A 213 11.99 22.06 14.55
CA PHE A 213 11.73 23.17 15.47
C PHE A 213 12.44 22.97 16.83
N LEU A 214 12.35 21.76 17.42
CA LEU A 214 13.05 21.44 18.66
C LEU A 214 14.57 21.57 18.51
N CYS A 215 15.14 21.06 17.42
CA CYS A 215 16.57 21.20 17.14
C CYS A 215 16.97 22.67 16.96
N LEU A 216 16.18 23.45 16.24
CA LEU A 216 16.42 24.88 16.05
C LEU A 216 16.45 25.63 17.39
N LEU A 217 15.53 25.31 18.29
CA LEU A 217 15.48 25.91 19.63
C LEU A 217 16.77 25.62 20.41
N VAL A 218 17.25 24.37 20.39
CA VAL A 218 18.53 24.01 21.04
C VAL A 218 19.71 24.72 20.35
N ILE A 219 19.71 24.82 19.02
CA ILE A 219 20.78 25.53 18.29
C ILE A 219 20.83 27.01 18.70
N LEU A 220 19.68 27.66 18.81
CA LEU A 220 19.60 29.07 19.20
C LEU A 220 20.02 29.29 20.67
N LEU A 221 19.69 28.36 21.57
CA LEU A 221 19.93 28.50 23.01
C LEU A 221 21.29 27.99 23.50
N ASP A 222 21.85 26.91 22.92
CA ASP A 222 23.14 26.32 23.34
C ASP A 222 24.21 26.43 22.26
N THR A 223 23.91 26.06 21.00
CA THR A 223 24.94 25.98 19.95
C THR A 223 25.49 27.34 19.53
N ILE A 224 24.63 28.33 19.28
CA ILE A 224 25.07 29.66 18.84
C ILE A 224 25.88 30.40 19.92
N PRO A 225 25.45 30.42 21.20
CA PRO A 225 26.26 31.01 22.27
C PRO A 225 27.63 30.33 22.43
N ASN A 226 27.70 29.02 22.24
CA ASN A 226 28.92 28.23 22.40
C ASN A 226 29.62 27.87 21.06
N ARG A 227 29.37 28.65 19.99
CA ARG A 227 29.80 28.33 18.61
C ARG A 227 31.30 28.12 18.43
N GLU A 228 32.13 28.80 19.20
CA GLU A 228 33.59 28.61 19.14
C GLU A 228 34.00 27.20 19.56
N GLN A 229 33.38 26.66 20.62
CA GLN A 229 33.68 25.34 21.17
C GLN A 229 32.98 24.21 20.39
N LEU A 230 31.74 24.42 19.97
CA LEU A 230 30.89 23.36 19.39
C LEU A 230 30.96 23.29 17.86
N VAL A 231 31.39 24.36 17.19
CA VAL A 231 31.41 24.43 15.71
C VAL A 231 32.82 24.73 15.20
N PHE A 232 33.47 25.82 15.64
CA PHE A 232 34.73 26.23 15.02
C PHE A 232 35.96 25.44 15.49
N SER A 233 36.04 25.03 16.76
CA SER A 233 37.18 24.23 17.23
C SER A 233 37.24 22.81 16.65
N PRO A 234 36.12 22.05 16.53
CA PRO A 234 36.15 20.73 15.91
C PRO A 234 36.53 20.78 14.43
N LEU A 235 36.03 21.78 13.69
CA LEU A 235 36.36 21.97 12.27
C LEU A 235 37.85 22.29 12.08
N ARG A 236 38.41 23.18 12.90
CA ARG A 236 39.85 23.51 12.88
C ARG A 236 40.72 22.30 13.22
N ALA A 237 40.31 21.50 14.20
CA ALA A 237 41.03 20.29 14.60
C ALA A 237 41.08 19.22 13.50
N ARG A 238 40.13 19.24 12.55
CA ARG A 238 40.06 18.33 11.42
C ARG A 238 40.52 18.94 10.10
N HIS A 239 41.06 20.17 10.12
CA HIS A 239 41.46 20.92 8.94
C HIS A 239 40.36 21.09 7.88
N ALA A 240 39.09 21.05 8.28
CA ALA A 240 37.95 21.18 7.39
C ALA A 240 37.57 22.65 7.19
N THR A 241 37.33 23.05 5.94
CA THR A 241 36.83 24.39 5.62
C THR A 241 35.31 24.47 5.75
N LEU A 242 34.78 25.67 6.02
CA LEU A 242 33.33 25.88 6.11
C LEU A 242 32.61 25.51 4.80
N GLN A 243 33.26 25.75 3.66
CA GLN A 243 32.70 25.43 2.34
C GLN A 243 32.52 23.92 2.14
N GLU A 244 33.53 23.12 2.50
CA GLU A 244 33.45 21.65 2.42
C GLU A 244 32.32 21.11 3.31
N VAL A 245 32.19 21.65 4.52
CA VAL A 245 31.13 21.26 5.47
C VAL A 245 29.74 21.59 4.93
N LEU A 246 29.56 22.78 4.34
CA LEU A 246 28.28 23.17 3.75
C LEU A 246 27.89 22.27 2.58
N ILE A 247 28.85 21.92 1.70
CA ILE A 247 28.61 21.00 0.59
C ILE A 247 28.24 19.61 1.11
N SER A 248 29.02 19.06 2.05
CA SER A 248 28.73 17.75 2.63
C SER A 248 27.41 17.72 3.38
N THR A 249 27.01 18.82 4.01
CA THR A 249 25.70 18.97 4.65
C THR A 249 24.57 18.99 3.62
N ALA A 250 24.73 19.70 2.50
CA ALA A 250 23.74 19.72 1.43
C ALA A 250 23.55 18.32 0.80
N VAL A 251 24.64 17.59 0.57
CA VAL A 251 24.62 16.20 0.10
C VAL A 251 23.92 15.30 1.12
N TYR A 252 24.21 15.47 2.41
CA TYR A 252 23.55 14.73 3.47
C TYR A 252 22.04 14.98 3.51
N ILE A 253 21.60 16.25 3.44
CA ILE A 253 20.17 16.62 3.38
C ILE A 253 19.50 15.95 2.17
N GLY A 254 20.12 16.00 0.98
CA GLY A 254 19.60 15.36 -0.22
C GLY A 254 19.46 13.84 -0.08
N SER A 255 20.50 13.18 0.42
CA SER A 255 20.49 11.74 0.70
C SER A 255 19.40 11.38 1.73
N HIS A 256 19.31 12.14 2.81
CA HIS A 256 18.35 11.87 3.87
C HIS A 256 16.91 12.13 3.44
N THR A 257 16.68 13.10 2.55
CA THR A 257 15.37 13.37 1.92
C THR A 257 14.90 12.14 1.15
N LEU A 258 15.78 11.54 0.34
CA LEU A 258 15.49 10.31 -0.40
C LEU A 258 15.26 9.11 0.54
N HIS A 259 16.08 8.98 1.60
CA HIS A 259 15.91 7.91 2.57
C HIS A 259 14.61 8.03 3.35
N SER A 260 14.24 9.24 3.75
CA SER A 260 12.99 9.55 4.46
C SER A 260 11.77 9.20 3.61
N TYR A 261 11.78 9.58 2.33
CA TYR A 261 10.75 9.17 1.37
C TYR A 261 10.57 7.65 1.34
N ALA A 262 11.68 6.91 1.21
CA ALA A 262 11.65 5.46 1.10
C ALA A 262 11.24 4.77 2.42
N LEU A 263 11.73 5.25 3.56
CA LEU A 263 11.43 4.73 4.90
C LEU A 263 9.93 4.82 5.20
N TYR A 264 9.35 6.01 5.09
CA TYR A 264 7.94 6.22 5.40
C TYR A 264 7.02 5.52 4.38
N SER A 265 7.40 5.49 3.09
CA SER A 265 6.67 4.72 2.06
C SER A 265 6.68 3.20 2.35
N VAL A 266 7.82 2.64 2.75
CA VAL A 266 7.93 1.22 3.13
C VAL A 266 7.10 0.94 4.39
N GLN A 267 7.20 1.81 5.38
CA GLN A 267 6.49 1.68 6.64
C GLN A 267 4.97 1.74 6.46
N GLY A 268 4.48 2.62 5.57
CA GLY A 268 3.06 2.73 5.26
C GLY A 268 2.45 1.49 4.60
N ILE A 269 3.26 0.68 3.90
CA ILE A 269 2.79 -0.49 3.15
C ILE A 269 3.09 -1.82 3.88
N LEU A 270 4.29 -1.97 4.42
CA LEU A 270 4.77 -3.24 4.98
C LEU A 270 4.70 -3.31 6.51
N GLY A 271 4.53 -2.17 7.19
CA GLY A 271 4.44 -2.07 8.65
C GLY A 271 5.78 -2.15 9.39
N ALA A 272 5.73 -2.00 10.72
CA ALA A 272 6.90 -1.81 11.57
C ALA A 272 7.89 -2.99 11.58
N ILE A 273 7.38 -4.23 11.60
CA ILE A 273 8.21 -5.44 11.66
C ILE A 273 9.11 -5.54 10.42
N TRP A 274 8.53 -5.32 9.23
CA TRP A 274 9.28 -5.36 7.97
C TRP A 274 10.28 -4.23 7.86
N THR A 275 9.94 -3.03 8.33
CA THR A 275 10.90 -1.91 8.42
C THR A 275 12.11 -2.30 9.27
N GLY A 276 11.90 -2.93 10.43
CA GLY A 276 12.99 -3.45 11.27
C GLY A 276 13.85 -4.50 10.57
N LEU A 277 13.24 -5.50 9.92
CA LEU A 277 13.96 -6.54 9.17
C LEU A 277 14.76 -5.99 7.98
N LEU A 278 14.23 -4.98 7.27
CA LEU A 278 14.95 -4.31 6.20
C LEU A 278 16.18 -3.56 6.72
N GLN A 279 16.16 -3.06 7.97
CA GLN A 279 17.37 -2.48 8.57
C GLN A 279 18.45 -3.52 8.87
N CYS A 280 18.07 -4.76 9.18
CA CYS A 280 19.03 -5.86 9.29
C CYS A 280 19.71 -6.13 7.94
N ILE A 281 18.96 -6.15 6.84
CA ILE A 281 19.53 -6.28 5.48
C ILE A 281 20.45 -5.10 5.16
N ARG A 282 20.01 -3.87 5.46
CA ARG A 282 20.82 -2.66 5.26
C ARG A 282 22.17 -2.78 5.97
N ALA A 283 22.19 -3.24 7.21
CA ALA A 283 23.44 -3.44 7.97
C ALA A 283 24.39 -4.42 7.25
N CYS A 284 23.88 -5.54 6.72
CA CYS A 284 24.68 -6.47 5.93
C CYS A 284 25.25 -5.84 4.67
N ILE A 285 24.48 -5.02 3.95
CA ILE A 285 24.97 -4.30 2.76
C ILE A 285 26.05 -3.30 3.15
N VAL A 286 25.87 -2.59 4.27
CA VAL A 286 26.86 -1.63 4.79
C VAL A 286 28.18 -2.34 5.14
N PHE A 287 28.16 -3.57 5.67
CA PHE A 287 29.41 -4.32 5.91
C PHE A 287 30.25 -4.51 4.65
N ILE A 288 29.60 -4.79 3.52
CA ILE A 288 30.27 -5.03 2.24
C ILE A 288 30.78 -3.70 1.67
N VAL A 289 29.91 -2.70 1.58
CA VAL A 289 30.24 -1.40 0.97
C VAL A 289 31.28 -0.64 1.80
N SER A 290 31.12 -0.60 3.13
CA SER A 290 32.06 0.08 4.02
C SER A 290 33.44 -0.59 4.00
N SER A 291 33.51 -1.91 3.90
CA SER A 291 34.81 -2.59 3.75
C SER A 291 35.53 -2.21 2.47
N TYR A 292 34.80 -1.98 1.37
CA TYR A 292 35.41 -1.56 0.12
C TYR A 292 35.93 -0.11 0.18
N LEU A 293 35.19 0.78 0.84
CA LEU A 293 35.48 2.21 0.85
C LEU A 293 36.42 2.67 1.98
N TYR A 294 36.30 2.09 3.18
CA TYR A 294 36.92 2.63 4.40
C TYR A 294 37.82 1.65 5.17
N CYS A 295 37.99 0.40 4.70
CA CYS A 295 38.85 -0.57 5.39
C CYS A 295 40.32 -0.11 5.48
N SER A 296 40.81 0.66 4.51
CA SER A 296 42.16 1.25 4.54
C SER A 296 42.33 2.33 5.62
N GLU A 297 41.25 2.98 6.05
CA GLU A 297 41.26 4.06 7.03
C GLU A 297 40.90 3.57 8.45
N ASP A 298 39.92 2.67 8.56
CA ASP A 298 39.44 2.10 9.83
C ASP A 298 39.37 0.57 9.74
N PRO A 299 40.25 -0.18 10.43
CA PRO A 299 40.26 -1.64 10.46
C PRO A 299 38.91 -2.25 10.90
N ASN A 300 38.10 -1.53 11.68
CA ASN A 300 36.79 -2.02 12.11
C ASN A 300 35.76 -2.09 10.96
N GLN A 301 36.00 -1.39 9.86
CA GLN A 301 35.14 -1.39 8.68
C GLN A 301 35.40 -2.58 7.76
N CYS A 302 36.56 -3.23 7.88
CA CYS A 302 36.94 -4.37 7.05
C CYS A 302 35.96 -5.54 7.18
N LEU A 303 35.76 -6.24 6.07
CA LEU A 303 34.91 -7.42 5.99
C LEU A 303 35.62 -8.60 6.64
N THR A 304 35.13 -9.02 7.81
CA THR A 304 35.64 -10.17 8.56
C THR A 304 34.83 -11.42 8.26
N TYR A 305 35.39 -12.59 8.57
CA TYR A 305 34.69 -13.86 8.44
C TYR A 305 33.35 -13.87 9.22
N SER A 306 33.31 -13.28 10.41
CA SER A 306 32.10 -13.17 11.23
C SER A 306 31.01 -12.32 10.57
N LYS A 307 31.36 -11.23 9.85
CA LYS A 307 30.41 -10.39 9.11
C LYS A 307 29.81 -11.12 7.90
N ILE A 308 30.59 -11.98 7.24
CA ILE A 308 30.11 -12.84 6.14
C ILE A 308 29.12 -13.87 6.68
N VAL A 309 29.51 -14.60 7.74
CA VAL A 309 28.65 -15.59 8.40
C VAL A 309 27.36 -14.94 8.91
N ALA A 310 27.44 -13.76 9.54
CA ALA A 310 26.29 -12.98 9.96
C ALA A 310 25.33 -12.68 8.81
N THR A 311 25.85 -12.27 7.64
CA THR A 311 25.05 -11.97 6.46
C THR A 311 24.28 -13.20 5.93
N ILE A 312 24.93 -14.38 5.91
CA ILE A 312 24.28 -15.64 5.51
C ILE A 312 23.17 -16.02 6.50
N ILE A 313 23.43 -15.91 7.81
CA ILE A 313 22.44 -16.22 8.85
C ILE A 313 21.25 -15.26 8.78
N VAL A 314 21.50 -13.95 8.63
CA VAL A 314 20.44 -12.94 8.49
C VAL A 314 19.56 -13.20 7.27
N THR A 315 20.17 -13.45 6.11
CA THR A 315 19.39 -13.74 4.89
C THR A 315 18.55 -15.00 5.04
N THR A 316 19.10 -16.04 5.70
CA THR A 316 18.36 -17.28 6.01
C THR A 316 17.20 -17.02 6.98
N GLY A 317 17.42 -16.21 8.03
CA GLY A 317 16.37 -15.83 8.98
C GLY A 317 15.22 -15.06 8.33
N ILE A 318 15.51 -14.19 7.36
CA ILE A 318 14.48 -13.46 6.59
C ILE A 318 13.69 -14.40 5.69
N ILE A 319 14.34 -15.38 5.07
CA ILE A 319 13.66 -16.44 4.31
C ILE A 319 12.71 -17.22 5.23
N ILE A 320 13.18 -17.65 6.41
CA ILE A 320 12.36 -18.35 7.41
C ILE A 320 11.16 -17.49 7.86
N PHE A 321 11.39 -16.21 8.16
CA PHE A 321 10.31 -15.28 8.53
C PHE A 321 9.27 -15.17 7.42
N THR A 322 9.71 -15.06 6.16
CA THR A 322 8.84 -14.95 4.99
C THR A 322 8.05 -16.24 4.78
N MET A 323 8.69 -17.40 4.90
CA MET A 323 8.02 -18.70 4.87
C MET A 323 7.02 -18.85 6.01
N GLY A 324 7.34 -18.35 7.22
CA GLY A 324 6.41 -18.34 8.35
C GLY A 324 5.18 -17.46 8.09
N LYS A 325 5.37 -16.28 7.49
CA LYS A 325 4.27 -15.41 7.07
C LYS A 325 3.39 -16.10 6.03
N GLN A 326 4.00 -16.79 5.07
CA GLN A 326 3.30 -17.62 4.08
C GLN A 326 2.57 -18.79 4.72
N ARG A 327 3.17 -19.45 5.73
CA ARG A 327 2.59 -20.61 6.42
C ARG A 327 1.45 -20.26 7.35
N VAL A 328 1.47 -19.10 8.01
CA VAL A 328 0.29 -18.58 8.74
C VAL A 328 -0.86 -18.34 7.80
N ALA A 329 -0.57 -17.68 6.68
CA ALA A 329 -1.55 -17.46 5.65
C ALA A 329 -2.06 -18.81 5.11
N SER A 330 -1.24 -19.87 5.05
CA SER A 330 -1.66 -21.21 4.63
C SER A 330 -2.35 -22.06 5.71
N HIS A 331 -2.04 -21.91 7.00
CA HIS A 331 -2.67 -22.68 8.09
C HIS A 331 -4.05 -22.14 8.46
N LEU A 332 -4.24 -20.82 8.35
CA LEU A 332 -5.58 -20.20 8.41
C LEU A 332 -6.49 -20.62 7.24
N LEU A 333 -5.93 -21.37 6.27
CA LEU A 333 -6.60 -21.96 5.11
C LEU A 333 -6.65 -23.50 5.17
N SER A 334 -6.06 -24.16 6.20
CA SER A 334 -5.94 -25.63 6.26
C SER A 334 -6.92 -26.31 7.23
N ASP A 335 -7.67 -25.56 8.04
CA ASP A 335 -8.64 -26.13 9.00
C ASP A 335 -10.00 -26.46 8.35
N SER A 336 -10.14 -26.28 7.03
CA SER A 336 -11.37 -26.54 6.26
C SER A 336 -11.45 -27.91 5.55
N GLY A 337 -10.46 -28.79 5.75
CA GLY A 337 -10.66 -30.23 5.56
C GLY A 337 -10.93 -30.71 4.11
N THR A 338 -10.32 -30.11 3.09
CA THR A 338 -10.30 -30.67 1.73
C THR A 338 -8.90 -30.67 1.14
N GLU A 339 -8.36 -31.88 0.90
CA GLU A 339 -7.19 -32.08 0.04
C GLU A 339 -7.55 -31.64 -1.39
N ASN A 340 -7.29 -30.38 -1.72
CA ASN A 340 -6.95 -29.90 -3.06
C ASN A 340 -6.62 -28.40 -2.96
N GLN A 341 -5.33 -28.11 -2.76
CA GLN A 341 -4.58 -27.05 -3.45
C GLN A 341 -5.06 -25.57 -3.34
N TRP A 342 -4.10 -24.68 -3.01
CA TRP A 342 -3.91 -23.29 -3.52
C TRP A 342 -3.98 -22.09 -2.55
N PHE A 343 -2.87 -21.33 -2.57
CA PHE A 343 -2.63 -19.87 -2.53
C PHE A 343 -3.53 -18.91 -1.70
N VAL A 344 -2.88 -17.95 -1.03
CA VAL A 344 -3.51 -16.83 -0.30
C VAL A 344 -4.42 -16.04 -1.25
N LEU A 345 -5.72 -16.12 -1.00
CA LEU A 345 -6.79 -15.52 -1.79
C LEU A 345 -7.41 -14.36 -1.00
N MET A 346 -7.43 -13.16 -1.58
CA MET A 346 -8.18 -12.04 -1.03
C MET A 346 -9.62 -12.11 -1.55
N ILE A 347 -10.60 -12.18 -0.63
CA ILE A 347 -12.02 -12.24 -0.97
C ILE A 347 -12.69 -10.93 -0.59
N VAL A 348 -13.34 -10.28 -1.56
CA VAL A 348 -13.95 -8.95 -1.37
C VAL A 348 -15.36 -8.98 -1.92
N GLU A 349 -16.33 -8.57 -1.11
CA GLU A 349 -17.72 -8.45 -1.53
C GLU A 349 -18.16 -6.98 -1.48
N PHE A 350 -18.69 -6.49 -2.58
CA PHE A 350 -19.32 -5.17 -2.67
C PHE A 350 -20.83 -5.33 -2.71
N ARG A 351 -21.53 -4.54 -1.89
CA ARG A 351 -22.98 -4.44 -1.83
C ARG A 351 -23.38 -3.03 -2.21
N VAL A 352 -24.07 -2.90 -3.33
CA VAL A 352 -24.42 -1.60 -3.92
C VAL A 352 -25.94 -1.53 -4.07
N PRO A 353 -26.64 -0.78 -3.20
CA PRO A 353 -28.06 -0.48 -3.41
C PRO A 353 -28.25 0.31 -4.71
N LEU A 354 -29.25 -0.05 -5.49
CA LEU A 354 -29.60 0.60 -6.75
C LEU A 354 -31.07 1.05 -6.75
N PRO A 355 -31.39 2.19 -7.37
CA PRO A 355 -32.65 2.88 -7.15
C PRO A 355 -33.79 2.40 -8.08
N PHE A 356 -33.80 1.11 -8.43
CA PHE A 356 -34.84 0.50 -9.27
C PHE A 356 -35.08 -0.96 -8.87
N CYS A 357 -36.23 -1.51 -9.26
CA CYS A 357 -36.44 -2.94 -9.39
C CYS A 357 -36.71 -3.24 -10.86
N LEU A 358 -35.95 -4.14 -11.45
CA LEU A 358 -36.09 -4.52 -12.86
C LEU A 358 -36.06 -6.05 -12.96
N ASP A 359 -36.75 -6.59 -13.96
CA ASP A 359 -36.71 -8.04 -14.23
C ASP A 359 -35.34 -8.46 -14.77
N ASN A 360 -34.71 -7.60 -15.59
CA ASN A 360 -33.40 -7.86 -16.17
C ASN A 360 -32.47 -6.63 -16.08
N PRO A 361 -31.89 -6.36 -14.90
CA PRO A 361 -30.94 -5.26 -14.73
C PRO A 361 -29.59 -5.51 -15.45
N MET A 362 -29.33 -6.74 -15.91
CA MET A 362 -28.07 -7.08 -16.61
C MET A 362 -27.92 -6.34 -17.94
N ILE A 363 -29.04 -5.96 -18.59
CA ILE A 363 -29.04 -5.12 -19.80
C ILE A 363 -28.33 -3.77 -19.53
N GLY A 364 -28.60 -3.14 -18.38
CA GLY A 364 -27.95 -1.89 -17.99
C GLY A 364 -26.44 -2.06 -17.77
N TYR A 365 -26.03 -3.16 -17.13
CA TYR A 365 -24.62 -3.49 -16.98
C TYR A 365 -23.93 -3.68 -18.33
N ARG A 366 -24.54 -4.45 -19.24
CA ARG A 366 -24.01 -4.69 -20.60
C ARG A 366 -23.87 -3.39 -21.38
N TYR A 367 -24.89 -2.54 -21.36
CA TYR A 367 -24.85 -1.22 -22.02
C TYR A 367 -23.74 -0.33 -21.46
N MET A 368 -23.62 -0.24 -20.14
CA MET A 368 -22.55 0.51 -19.49
C MET A 368 -21.18 -0.06 -19.86
N ASN A 369 -21.01 -1.38 -19.87
CA ASN A 369 -19.74 -2.03 -20.20
C ASN A 369 -19.33 -1.71 -21.65
N LEU A 370 -20.28 -1.74 -22.59
CA LEU A 370 -20.05 -1.31 -23.97
C LEU A 370 -19.56 0.15 -24.04
N LYS A 371 -20.26 1.08 -23.38
CA LYS A 371 -19.85 2.51 -23.37
C LYS A 371 -18.52 2.76 -22.66
N ALA A 372 -18.21 2.00 -21.62
CA ALA A 372 -16.91 2.03 -20.97
C ALA A 372 -15.79 1.54 -21.91
N CYS A 373 -16.02 0.43 -22.64
CA CYS A 373 -15.08 -0.07 -23.65
C CYS A 373 -14.84 0.95 -24.77
N GLU A 374 -15.91 1.57 -25.29
CA GLU A 374 -15.84 2.60 -26.33
C GLU A 374 -15.05 3.83 -25.90
N SER A 375 -15.16 4.21 -24.61
CA SER A 375 -14.48 5.38 -24.03
C SER A 375 -13.02 5.09 -23.70
N ALA A 376 -12.69 3.84 -23.37
CA ALA A 376 -11.34 3.40 -23.02
C ALA A 376 -10.45 3.13 -24.25
N THR A 377 -11.02 3.01 -25.44
CA THR A 377 -10.32 2.52 -26.64
C THR A 377 -9.97 3.63 -27.64
N GLY A 378 -8.70 3.66 -28.06
CA GLY A 378 -8.16 4.60 -29.05
C GLY A 378 -6.63 4.68 -29.05
N GLY A 379 -6.02 4.92 -30.21
CA GLY A 379 -4.58 5.18 -30.30
C GLY A 379 -3.68 3.97 -30.04
N GLY A 380 -4.16 2.75 -30.35
CA GLY A 380 -3.45 1.49 -30.12
C GLY A 380 -3.53 0.93 -28.69
N GLU A 381 -4.40 1.50 -27.84
CA GLU A 381 -4.68 1.01 -26.48
C GLU A 381 -6.20 0.90 -26.24
N GLY A 382 -6.60 0.11 -25.24
CA GLY A 382 -8.00 -0.08 -24.87
C GLY A 382 -8.45 -1.53 -24.85
N VAL A 383 -9.62 -1.81 -25.43
CA VAL A 383 -10.27 -3.12 -25.37
C VAL A 383 -10.32 -3.76 -26.76
N GLU A 384 -9.76 -4.96 -26.88
CA GLU A 384 -10.02 -5.86 -28.00
C GLU A 384 -11.11 -6.84 -27.60
N TRP A 385 -12.30 -6.66 -28.16
CA TRP A 385 -13.45 -7.54 -27.92
C TRP A 385 -13.46 -8.64 -28.99
N LEU A 386 -13.05 -9.85 -28.59
CA LEU A 386 -12.69 -10.94 -29.51
C LEU A 386 -13.85 -11.88 -29.80
N VAL A 387 -14.63 -12.22 -28.77
CA VAL A 387 -15.75 -13.18 -28.87
C VAL A 387 -16.97 -12.58 -28.17
N GLU A 388 -18.14 -12.76 -28.79
CA GLU A 388 -19.48 -12.51 -28.26
C GLU A 388 -20.39 -13.60 -28.84
N GLU A 389 -20.70 -14.63 -28.06
CA GLU A 389 -21.49 -15.77 -28.54
C GLU A 389 -22.40 -16.34 -27.46
N ASN A 390 -23.51 -16.96 -27.86
CA ASN A 390 -24.39 -17.63 -26.92
C ASN A 390 -23.74 -18.93 -26.41
N TYR A 391 -23.85 -19.19 -25.10
CA TYR A 391 -23.48 -20.47 -24.49
C TYR A 391 -24.68 -21.13 -23.81
N ASP A 392 -24.63 -22.46 -23.72
CA ASP A 392 -25.52 -23.26 -22.89
C ASP A 392 -24.64 -24.21 -22.07
N ASN A 393 -24.71 -24.12 -20.74
CA ASN A 393 -23.98 -24.98 -19.81
C ASN A 393 -24.94 -25.63 -18.80
N THR A 394 -26.21 -25.83 -19.18
CA THR A 394 -27.23 -26.38 -18.28
C THR A 394 -26.92 -27.79 -17.77
N ASP A 395 -26.20 -28.59 -18.56
CA ASP A 395 -25.69 -29.92 -18.22
C ASP A 395 -24.32 -29.91 -17.48
N GLY A 396 -23.66 -28.75 -17.41
CA GLY A 396 -22.36 -28.57 -16.77
C GLY A 396 -21.16 -29.11 -17.56
N HIS A 397 -21.24 -29.21 -18.89
CA HIS A 397 -20.13 -29.72 -19.71
C HIS A 397 -18.95 -28.74 -19.88
N LEU A 398 -19.14 -27.44 -19.65
CA LEU A 398 -18.06 -26.46 -19.77
C LEU A 398 -17.10 -26.54 -18.59
N VAL A 399 -15.80 -26.54 -18.89
CA VAL A 399 -14.73 -26.67 -17.90
C VAL A 399 -14.07 -25.32 -17.64
N CYS A 400 -13.97 -24.95 -16.36
CA CYS A 400 -13.24 -23.77 -15.91
C CYS A 400 -11.73 -24.05 -15.94
N ASP A 401 -10.95 -23.12 -16.47
CA ASP A 401 -9.49 -23.18 -16.53
C ASP A 401 -8.81 -22.68 -15.24
N ILE A 402 -9.60 -22.39 -14.20
CA ILE A 402 -9.17 -22.05 -12.85
C ILE A 402 -9.65 -23.10 -11.87
N ASP A 403 -8.70 -23.69 -11.14
CA ASP A 403 -8.97 -24.69 -10.11
C ASP A 403 -9.85 -24.12 -8.98
N GLY A 404 -10.83 -24.92 -8.53
CA GLY A 404 -11.74 -24.55 -7.44
C GLY A 404 -12.96 -23.72 -7.86
N PHE A 405 -13.06 -23.33 -9.14
CA PHE A 405 -14.22 -22.64 -9.69
C PHE A 405 -14.86 -23.46 -10.80
N SER A 406 -16.18 -23.28 -11.00
CA SER A 406 -16.94 -23.93 -12.05
C SER A 406 -17.77 -22.89 -12.81
N ILE A 407 -17.83 -23.02 -14.13
CA ILE A 407 -18.70 -22.18 -14.94
C ILE A 407 -20.16 -22.46 -14.51
N PRO A 408 -20.99 -21.42 -14.32
CA PRO A 408 -22.36 -21.59 -13.85
C PRO A 408 -23.19 -22.50 -14.76
N ARG A 409 -24.10 -23.28 -14.18
CA ARG A 409 -25.01 -24.16 -14.92
C ARG A 409 -26.24 -23.42 -15.43
N ASN A 410 -26.02 -22.53 -16.38
CA ASN A 410 -27.04 -21.68 -16.98
C ASN A 410 -26.76 -21.50 -18.48
N LYS A 411 -27.55 -20.65 -19.13
CA LYS A 411 -27.38 -20.22 -20.52
C LYS A 411 -27.30 -18.71 -20.58
N GLY A 412 -26.64 -18.17 -21.60
CA GLY A 412 -26.49 -16.74 -21.79
C GLY A 412 -25.45 -16.42 -22.83
N VAL A 413 -24.68 -15.34 -22.62
CA VAL A 413 -23.65 -14.86 -23.54
C VAL A 413 -22.26 -15.02 -22.93
N TYR A 414 -21.35 -15.58 -23.71
CA TYR A 414 -19.94 -15.70 -23.43
C TYR A 414 -19.18 -14.60 -24.17
N THR A 415 -18.31 -13.90 -23.44
CA THR A 415 -17.49 -12.82 -23.99
C THR A 415 -16.02 -13.07 -23.68
N LEU A 416 -15.15 -12.82 -24.67
CA LEU A 416 -13.69 -12.81 -24.50
C LEU A 416 -13.16 -11.42 -24.86
N LYS A 417 -12.49 -10.76 -23.91
CA LYS A 417 -11.92 -9.42 -24.09
C LYS A 417 -10.45 -9.39 -23.67
N HIS A 418 -9.62 -8.72 -24.45
CA HIS A 418 -8.25 -8.37 -24.06
C HIS A 418 -8.17 -6.87 -23.77
N TYR A 419 -7.79 -6.51 -22.55
CA TYR A 419 -7.55 -5.13 -22.14
C TYR A 419 -6.07 -4.81 -22.30
N LEU A 420 -5.74 -4.03 -23.33
CA LEU A 420 -4.39 -3.56 -23.63
C LEU A 420 -4.03 -2.42 -22.67
N ILE A 421 -3.16 -2.70 -21.70
CA ILE A 421 -2.88 -1.80 -20.56
C ILE A 421 -1.43 -1.32 -20.51
N THR A 422 -0.73 -1.31 -21.65
CA THR A 422 0.70 -0.99 -21.73
C THR A 422 1.04 0.38 -21.12
N SER A 423 0.32 1.45 -21.45
CA SER A 423 0.51 2.77 -20.82
C SER A 423 0.13 2.84 -19.34
N LYS A 424 -0.66 1.88 -18.84
CA LYS A 424 -1.14 1.85 -17.45
C LYS A 424 -0.13 1.20 -16.51
N LEU A 425 0.85 0.49 -17.04
CA LEU A 425 1.92 -0.10 -16.26
C LEU A 425 3.11 0.86 -16.13
N PRO A 426 3.80 0.90 -14.98
CA PRO A 426 5.02 1.68 -14.84
C PRO A 426 6.05 1.32 -15.93
N SER A 427 6.72 2.31 -16.52
CA SER A 427 7.60 2.10 -17.68
C SER A 427 8.75 1.11 -17.41
N TRP A 428 9.20 0.98 -16.16
CA TRP A 428 10.20 -0.03 -15.78
C TRP A 428 9.65 -1.45 -15.82
N LEU A 429 8.36 -1.64 -15.53
CA LEU A 429 7.68 -2.94 -15.55
C LEU A 429 7.40 -3.37 -16.99
N VAL A 430 6.94 -2.45 -17.84
CA VAL A 430 6.72 -2.70 -19.27
C VAL A 430 7.99 -3.25 -19.93
N LYS A 431 9.17 -2.70 -19.62
CA LYS A 431 10.46 -3.15 -20.16
C LYS A 431 10.88 -4.57 -19.73
N LEU A 432 10.28 -5.12 -18.68
CA LEU A 432 10.57 -6.46 -18.18
C LEU A 432 9.61 -7.52 -18.72
N LEU A 433 8.50 -7.11 -19.34
CA LEU A 433 7.47 -8.01 -19.84
C LEU A 433 7.57 -8.16 -21.37
N PRO A 434 7.21 -9.33 -21.92
CA PRO A 434 7.13 -9.50 -23.37
C PRO A 434 6.06 -8.56 -23.95
N SER A 435 6.45 -7.71 -24.91
CA SER A 435 5.60 -6.65 -25.48
C SER A 435 4.28 -7.17 -26.05
N ASP A 436 4.27 -8.36 -26.64
CA ASP A 436 3.10 -8.96 -27.32
C ASP A 436 2.11 -9.64 -26.36
N SER A 437 2.33 -9.55 -25.04
CA SER A 437 1.52 -10.25 -24.04
C SER A 437 1.17 -9.38 -22.83
N ILE A 438 1.22 -8.04 -23.00
CA ILE A 438 0.86 -7.06 -21.98
C ILE A 438 -0.64 -6.71 -22.08
N PHE A 439 -1.47 -7.67 -21.69
CA PHE A 439 -2.92 -7.48 -21.62
C PHE A 439 -3.53 -8.26 -20.46
N LEU A 440 -4.69 -7.79 -19.99
CA LEU A 440 -5.58 -8.60 -19.16
C LEU A 440 -6.56 -9.33 -20.06
N GLU A 441 -6.66 -10.65 -19.90
CA GLU A 441 -7.67 -11.47 -20.56
C GLU A 441 -8.87 -11.64 -19.63
N GLU A 442 -10.04 -11.16 -20.04
CA GLU A 442 -11.32 -11.44 -19.38
C GLU A 442 -12.14 -12.42 -20.20
N LYS A 443 -12.51 -13.53 -19.54
CA LYS A 443 -13.54 -14.46 -20.01
C LYS A 443 -14.76 -14.28 -19.13
N ALA A 444 -15.92 -13.94 -19.69
CA ALA A 444 -17.13 -13.74 -18.90
C ALA A 444 -18.30 -14.55 -19.47
N TRP A 445 -19.07 -15.14 -18.56
CA TRP A 445 -20.33 -15.85 -18.80
C TRP A 445 -21.45 -15.07 -18.14
N ILE A 446 -22.30 -14.45 -18.96
CA ILE A 446 -23.31 -13.50 -18.55
C ILE A 446 -24.68 -14.10 -18.83
N SER A 447 -25.56 -14.08 -17.84
CA SER A 447 -26.98 -14.43 -17.94
C SER A 447 -27.81 -13.31 -17.32
N SER A 448 -29.13 -13.31 -17.52
CA SER A 448 -30.02 -12.27 -16.98
C SER A 448 -29.92 -12.08 -15.45
N GLU A 449 -29.59 -13.16 -14.71
CA GLU A 449 -29.56 -13.16 -13.24
C GLU A 449 -28.13 -13.23 -12.66
N TYR A 450 -27.15 -13.60 -13.48
CA TYR A 450 -25.80 -13.91 -13.00
C TYR A 450 -24.71 -13.57 -13.99
N ARG A 451 -23.61 -12.98 -13.49
CA ARG A 451 -22.35 -12.83 -14.22
C ARG A 451 -21.23 -13.55 -13.48
N PHE A 452 -20.50 -14.39 -14.21
CA PHE A 452 -19.26 -15.02 -13.76
C PHE A 452 -18.14 -14.62 -14.72
N ALA A 453 -17.01 -14.13 -14.21
CA ALA A 453 -15.88 -13.74 -15.04
C ALA A 453 -14.54 -14.15 -14.45
N ILE A 454 -13.59 -14.47 -15.32
CA ILE A 454 -12.22 -14.83 -14.99
C ILE A 454 -11.31 -13.83 -15.69
N ILE A 455 -10.50 -13.12 -14.91
CA ILE A 455 -9.52 -12.17 -15.40
C ILE A 455 -8.12 -12.70 -15.10
N THR A 456 -7.31 -12.87 -16.14
CA THR A 456 -5.91 -13.32 -16.04
C THR A 456 -4.99 -12.36 -16.78
N PHE A 457 -3.67 -12.51 -16.63
CA PHE A 457 -2.69 -11.63 -17.28
C PHE A 457 -1.95 -12.42 -18.36
N GLY A 458 -1.92 -11.92 -19.60
CA GLY A 458 -1.52 -12.67 -20.78
C GLY A 458 -0.11 -13.31 -20.71
N CYS A 459 0.86 -12.64 -20.08
CA CYS A 459 2.22 -13.15 -19.94
C CYS A 459 2.56 -13.80 -18.60
N ILE A 460 1.60 -13.92 -17.67
CA ILE A 460 1.82 -14.43 -16.32
C ILE A 460 0.99 -15.70 -16.11
N SER A 461 1.56 -16.68 -15.42
CA SER A 461 0.82 -17.91 -15.08
C SER A 461 -0.46 -17.59 -14.29
N LYS A 462 -1.58 -18.23 -14.63
CA LYS A 462 -2.87 -18.09 -13.92
C LYS A 462 -2.76 -18.41 -12.43
N LYS A 463 -1.84 -19.32 -12.07
CA LYS A 463 -1.50 -19.65 -10.66
C LYS A 463 -0.87 -18.48 -9.89
N ARG A 464 -0.29 -17.51 -10.60
CA ARG A 464 0.38 -16.32 -10.05
C ARG A 464 -0.53 -15.09 -10.05
N PHE A 465 -1.43 -14.97 -11.01
CA PHE A 465 -2.37 -13.86 -11.11
C PHE A 465 -3.70 -14.34 -11.68
N GLN A 466 -4.77 -14.17 -10.90
CA GLN A 466 -6.14 -14.33 -11.37
C GLN A 466 -7.09 -13.52 -10.50
N ILE A 467 -8.16 -13.02 -11.11
CA ILE A 467 -9.32 -12.46 -10.41
C ILE A 467 -10.53 -13.23 -10.93
N VAL A 468 -11.24 -13.91 -10.03
CA VAL A 468 -12.55 -14.49 -10.35
C VAL A 468 -13.62 -13.57 -9.78
N LEU A 469 -14.59 -13.21 -10.61
CA LEU A 469 -15.66 -12.28 -10.31
C LEU A 469 -17.00 -12.98 -10.43
N GLU A 470 -17.84 -12.78 -9.43
CA GLU A 470 -19.22 -13.25 -9.38
C GLU A 470 -20.14 -12.06 -9.08
N MET A 471 -21.23 -11.90 -9.83
CA MET A 471 -22.13 -10.76 -9.68
C MET A 471 -23.61 -11.14 -9.84
N LYS A 472 -24.45 -10.63 -8.93
CA LYS A 472 -25.91 -10.86 -8.84
C LYS A 472 -26.64 -9.55 -8.59
N TYR A 473 -27.89 -9.47 -9.06
CA TYR A 473 -28.85 -8.46 -8.64
C TYR A 473 -29.96 -9.11 -7.82
N VAL A 474 -30.38 -8.45 -6.75
CA VAL A 474 -31.50 -8.90 -5.91
C VAL A 474 -32.50 -7.77 -5.73
N ASN A 475 -33.68 -7.92 -6.30
CA ASN A 475 -34.79 -7.00 -6.10
C ASN A 475 -35.28 -7.04 -4.64
N GLN A 476 -35.76 -5.91 -4.14
CA GLN A 476 -36.34 -5.78 -2.79
C GLN A 476 -35.36 -6.00 -1.64
N ASP A 477 -34.08 -5.71 -1.84
CA ASP A 477 -33.03 -5.84 -0.83
C ASP A 477 -32.18 -4.57 -0.69
N ARG A 478 -31.63 -4.35 0.50
CA ARG A 478 -30.74 -3.21 0.86
C ARG A 478 -29.27 -3.62 1.00
N GLY A 479 -28.87 -4.81 0.56
CA GLY A 479 -27.55 -5.35 0.86
C GLY A 479 -27.49 -6.13 2.17
N THR A 480 -28.63 -6.71 2.60
CA THR A 480 -28.74 -7.36 3.92
C THR A 480 -28.60 -8.88 3.87
N ILE A 481 -28.60 -9.47 2.68
CA ILE A 481 -28.49 -10.92 2.50
C ILE A 481 -27.04 -11.33 2.78
N GLU A 482 -26.87 -12.13 3.83
CA GLU A 482 -25.58 -12.74 4.11
C GLU A 482 -25.32 -13.96 3.23
N ASN A 483 -24.05 -14.12 2.86
CA ASN A 483 -23.52 -15.26 2.10
C ASN A 483 -24.28 -15.66 0.82
N ILE A 484 -24.71 -14.69 0.00
CA ILE A 484 -25.48 -14.93 -1.23
C ILE A 484 -24.75 -15.77 -2.31
N PHE A 485 -23.43 -15.86 -2.21
CA PHE A 485 -22.57 -16.65 -3.10
C PHE A 485 -22.26 -18.05 -2.56
N ASN A 486 -22.87 -18.45 -1.43
CA ASN A 486 -22.65 -19.75 -0.80
C ASN A 486 -21.17 -20.06 -0.53
N LEU A 487 -20.43 -19.04 -0.08
CA LEU A 487 -19.06 -19.20 0.38
C LEU A 487 -18.99 -20.18 1.55
N SER A 488 -17.90 -20.92 1.64
CA SER A 488 -17.60 -21.73 2.83
C SER A 488 -17.44 -20.83 4.06
N GLU A 489 -17.59 -21.37 5.27
CA GLU A 489 -17.43 -20.58 6.51
C GLU A 489 -16.07 -19.89 6.60
N GLU A 490 -15.01 -20.50 6.06
CA GLU A 490 -13.65 -19.95 6.05
C GLU A 490 -13.50 -18.80 5.06
N GLN A 491 -14.03 -18.98 3.84
CA GLN A 491 -14.10 -17.89 2.86
C GLN A 491 -14.93 -16.73 3.40
N LEU A 492 -16.04 -17.02 4.08
CA LEU A 492 -16.90 -16.02 4.68
C LEU A 492 -16.20 -15.23 5.81
N LYS A 493 -15.36 -15.89 6.63
CA LYS A 493 -14.55 -15.25 7.68
C LYS A 493 -13.43 -14.36 7.13
N SER A 494 -12.84 -14.73 6.01
CA SER A 494 -11.76 -13.97 5.35
C SER A 494 -12.27 -12.87 4.40
N ARG A 495 -13.53 -12.95 3.99
CA ARG A 495 -14.21 -11.97 3.13
C ARG A 495 -14.25 -10.60 3.77
N THR A 496 -13.83 -9.60 3.01
CA THR A 496 -14.06 -8.19 3.33
C THR A 496 -15.33 -7.71 2.65
N VAL A 497 -16.36 -7.35 3.42
CA VAL A 497 -17.61 -6.77 2.90
C VAL A 497 -17.50 -5.25 2.85
N GLN A 498 -17.97 -4.67 1.76
CA GLN A 498 -17.96 -3.25 1.46
C GLN A 498 -19.35 -2.81 1.03
N HIS A 499 -19.93 -1.83 1.71
CA HIS A 499 -21.23 -1.26 1.37
C HIS A 499 -21.04 0.10 0.72
N TYR A 500 -21.59 0.30 -0.48
CA TYR A 500 -21.37 1.52 -1.25
C TYR A 500 -22.67 2.22 -1.60
N ASP A 501 -22.71 3.52 -1.34
CA ASP A 501 -23.70 4.41 -1.89
C ASP A 501 -23.18 5.01 -3.20
N VAL A 502 -24.01 4.99 -4.25
CA VAL A 502 -23.69 5.59 -5.55
C VAL A 502 -23.56 7.11 -5.50
N CYS A 503 -24.04 7.75 -4.42
CA CYS A 503 -23.80 9.17 -4.13
C CYS A 503 -22.42 9.43 -3.49
N ASP A 504 -21.72 8.40 -2.99
CA ASP A 504 -20.42 8.56 -2.34
C ASP A 504 -19.31 8.72 -3.39
N ALA A 505 -18.29 9.51 -3.02
CA ALA A 505 -17.02 9.55 -3.72
C ALA A 505 -16.02 8.57 -3.08
N TYR A 506 -15.15 7.95 -3.87
CA TYR A 506 -14.05 7.16 -3.31
C TYR A 506 -12.81 8.01 -3.06
N LYS A 507 -12.53 8.32 -1.78
CA LYS A 507 -11.43 9.21 -1.37
C LYS A 507 -11.61 10.59 -2.04
N SER A 508 -10.52 11.20 -2.52
CA SER A 508 -10.53 12.47 -3.25
C SER A 508 -10.94 12.34 -4.73
N GLU A 509 -11.80 11.37 -5.06
CA GLU A 509 -12.34 11.22 -6.41
C GLU A 509 -13.17 12.46 -6.77
N ILE A 510 -12.93 13.03 -7.95
CA ILE A 510 -13.78 14.07 -8.52
C ILE A 510 -14.77 13.39 -9.44
N ILE A 511 -16.03 13.32 -9.03
CA ILE A 511 -17.10 12.71 -9.82
C ILE A 511 -17.41 13.61 -11.01
N PRO A 512 -17.28 13.13 -12.26
CA PRO A 512 -17.68 13.88 -13.44
C PRO A 512 -19.17 14.27 -13.39
N ASP A 513 -19.52 15.47 -13.89
CA ASP A 513 -20.91 15.95 -13.81
C ASP A 513 -21.90 15.02 -14.54
N ASN A 514 -21.47 14.35 -15.61
CA ASN A 514 -22.27 13.36 -16.36
C ASN A 514 -22.39 11.99 -15.67
N GLU A 515 -21.62 11.73 -14.61
CA GLU A 515 -21.70 10.53 -13.78
C GLU A 515 -22.31 10.83 -12.39
N ASN A 516 -22.59 12.10 -12.10
CA ASN A 516 -23.02 12.51 -10.78
C ASN A 516 -24.53 12.29 -10.59
N ILE A 517 -24.89 11.17 -9.95
CA ILE A 517 -26.28 10.81 -9.66
C ILE A 517 -27.01 11.82 -8.75
N CYS A 518 -26.27 12.64 -8.00
CA CYS A 518 -26.83 13.73 -7.18
C CYS A 518 -27.22 14.96 -8.00
N LYS A 519 -26.84 15.01 -9.28
CA LYS A 519 -27.20 16.06 -10.24
C LYS A 519 -28.07 15.54 -11.39
N PHE A 520 -28.14 14.22 -11.56
CA PHE A 520 -28.90 13.56 -12.62
C PHE A 520 -30.37 13.41 -12.24
N SER A 521 -31.29 13.71 -13.17
CA SER A 521 -32.73 13.57 -12.98
C SER A 521 -33.29 12.70 -14.09
N SER A 522 -34.08 11.69 -13.73
CA SER A 522 -34.74 10.76 -14.66
C SER A 522 -36.11 10.35 -14.13
N GLN A 523 -37.08 10.22 -15.05
CA GLN A 523 -38.40 9.68 -14.75
C GLN A 523 -38.37 8.19 -14.35
N HIS A 524 -37.30 7.47 -14.71
CA HIS A 524 -37.11 6.06 -14.42
C HIS A 524 -36.48 5.82 -13.04
N ILE A 525 -35.95 6.87 -12.40
CA ILE A 525 -35.43 6.83 -11.03
C ILE A 525 -36.30 7.72 -10.15
N SER A 526 -37.27 7.09 -9.47
CA SER A 526 -38.13 7.78 -8.52
C SER A 526 -37.33 8.41 -7.38
N GLY A 527 -37.49 9.72 -7.19
CA GLY A 527 -36.75 10.50 -6.20
C GLY A 527 -35.39 11.01 -6.67
N SER A 528 -35.08 10.95 -7.97
CA SER A 528 -33.90 11.63 -8.54
C SER A 528 -34.10 13.15 -8.63
N PRO A 529 -33.02 13.96 -8.52
CA PRO A 529 -31.65 13.59 -8.18
C PRO A 529 -31.51 12.99 -6.77
N LEU A 530 -30.63 12.00 -6.63
CA LEU A 530 -30.45 11.30 -5.35
C LEU A 530 -29.62 12.13 -4.38
N SER A 531 -29.67 11.77 -3.09
CA SER A 531 -28.86 12.37 -2.04
C SER A 531 -28.16 11.27 -1.23
N PRO A 532 -27.00 11.54 -0.60
CA PRO A 532 -26.30 10.57 0.23
C PRO A 532 -27.24 9.90 1.26
N GLY A 533 -27.21 8.58 1.32
CA GLY A 533 -28.09 7.78 2.17
C GLY A 533 -29.51 7.57 1.63
N TRP A 534 -29.80 7.88 0.36
CA TRP A 534 -31.11 7.72 -0.28
C TRP A 534 -31.71 6.31 -0.09
N TRP A 535 -30.86 5.29 -0.02
CA TRP A 535 -31.25 3.89 0.07
C TRP A 535 -31.69 3.45 1.47
N ARG A 536 -31.54 4.24 2.54
CA ARG A 536 -31.83 3.77 3.92
C ARG A 536 -33.32 3.63 4.21
N ASN A 537 -34.11 4.61 3.77
CA ASN A 537 -35.55 4.69 4.07
C ASN A 537 -36.44 4.49 2.83
N ARG A 538 -35.85 4.30 1.65
CA ARG A 538 -36.61 4.15 0.41
C ARG A 538 -37.37 2.80 0.38
N PRO A 539 -38.61 2.75 -0.14
CA PRO A 539 -39.41 1.51 -0.14
C PRO A 539 -38.69 0.34 -0.84
N LEU A 540 -38.71 -0.84 -0.23
CA LEU A 540 -38.00 -2.03 -0.76
C LEU A 540 -38.46 -2.41 -2.17
N ASN A 541 -39.75 -2.30 -2.46
CA ASN A 541 -40.33 -2.57 -3.79
C ASN A 541 -39.88 -1.59 -4.90
N THR A 542 -39.04 -0.61 -4.59
CA THR A 542 -38.48 0.34 -5.56
C THR A 542 -36.97 0.25 -5.71
N MET A 543 -36.30 -0.69 -5.02
CA MET A 543 -34.85 -0.83 -5.03
C MET A 543 -34.38 -2.27 -5.15
N CYS A 544 -33.19 -2.44 -5.68
CA CYS A 544 -32.47 -3.70 -5.68
C CYS A 544 -31.09 -3.50 -5.06
N CYS A 545 -30.41 -4.59 -4.74
CA CYS A 545 -29.01 -4.55 -4.37
C CYS A 545 -28.21 -5.39 -5.37
N GLN A 546 -27.13 -4.80 -5.87
CA GLN A 546 -26.14 -5.48 -6.65
C GLN A 546 -25.04 -6.00 -5.72
N TYR A 547 -24.74 -7.29 -5.85
CA TYR A 547 -23.67 -7.96 -5.11
C TYR A 547 -22.56 -8.30 -6.09
N TRP A 548 -21.33 -7.89 -5.79
CA TRP A 548 -20.12 -8.29 -6.51
C TRP A 548 -19.19 -9.01 -5.56
N LEU A 549 -18.69 -10.16 -5.94
CA LEU A 549 -17.71 -10.93 -5.19
C LEU A 549 -16.46 -11.12 -6.04
N LEU A 550 -15.31 -10.75 -5.48
CA LEU A 550 -14.02 -10.92 -6.10
C LEU A 550 -13.17 -11.89 -5.30
N HIS A 551 -12.64 -12.89 -5.99
CA HIS A 551 -11.60 -13.78 -5.52
C HIS A 551 -10.29 -13.39 -6.20
N ILE A 552 -9.41 -12.69 -5.49
CA ILE A 552 -8.17 -12.12 -6.02
C ILE A 552 -6.99 -12.97 -5.56
N ASN A 553 -6.27 -13.56 -6.50
CA ASN A 553 -5.00 -14.24 -6.25
C ASN A 553 -3.87 -13.46 -6.92
N PHE A 554 -2.92 -12.97 -6.12
CA PHE A 554 -1.75 -12.24 -6.58
C PHE A 554 -0.49 -12.79 -5.89
N HIS A 555 0.14 -13.79 -6.49
CA HIS A 555 1.27 -14.52 -5.90
C HIS A 555 2.62 -14.10 -6.48
N PHE A 556 3.11 -12.95 -6.00
CA PHE A 556 4.45 -12.44 -6.32
C PHE A 556 5.29 -12.27 -5.05
N PHE A 557 6.42 -12.98 -5.00
CA PHE A 557 7.36 -12.93 -3.87
C PHE A 557 7.80 -11.48 -3.58
N GLY A 558 7.63 -11.03 -2.33
CA GLY A 558 8.01 -9.68 -1.88
C GLY A 558 7.09 -8.54 -2.35
N LEU A 559 6.11 -8.80 -3.23
CA LEU A 559 5.18 -7.80 -3.78
C LEU A 559 3.70 -8.13 -3.54
N GLN A 560 3.41 -9.28 -2.92
CA GLN A 560 2.05 -9.79 -2.77
C GLN A 560 1.06 -8.77 -2.18
N GLN A 561 1.32 -8.32 -0.94
CA GLN A 561 0.45 -7.37 -0.24
C GLN A 561 0.30 -6.03 -0.98
N LEU A 562 1.35 -5.60 -1.69
CA LEU A 562 1.32 -4.39 -2.52
C LEU A 562 0.37 -4.56 -3.71
N GLY A 563 0.48 -5.67 -4.43
CA GLY A 563 -0.37 -5.96 -5.59
C GLY A 563 -1.83 -6.20 -5.21
N GLU A 564 -2.09 -6.99 -4.17
CA GLU A 564 -3.45 -7.22 -3.65
C GLU A 564 -4.12 -5.91 -3.22
N THR A 565 -3.38 -5.05 -2.50
CA THR A 565 -3.87 -3.73 -2.08
C THR A 565 -4.15 -2.83 -3.30
N LEU A 566 -3.27 -2.84 -4.30
CA LEU A 566 -3.46 -2.07 -5.53
C LEU A 566 -4.72 -2.51 -6.27
N ILE A 567 -4.91 -3.82 -6.45
CA ILE A 567 -6.09 -4.39 -7.11
C ILE A 567 -7.35 -4.01 -6.34
N PHE A 568 -7.38 -4.25 -5.02
CA PHE A 568 -8.53 -3.91 -4.18
C PHE A 568 -8.94 -2.44 -4.32
N ARG A 569 -7.97 -1.52 -4.33
CA ARG A 569 -8.25 -0.08 -4.43
C ARG A 569 -8.78 0.31 -5.81
N ASN A 570 -8.23 -0.27 -6.86
CA ASN A 570 -8.72 -0.04 -8.21
C ASN A 570 -10.14 -0.59 -8.36
N GLN A 571 -10.44 -1.74 -7.79
CA GLN A 571 -11.79 -2.32 -7.78
C GLN A 571 -12.78 -1.45 -7.00
N CYS A 572 -12.38 -0.90 -5.84
CA CYS A 572 -13.20 0.05 -5.09
C CYS A 572 -13.58 1.28 -5.94
N TYR A 573 -12.62 1.84 -6.68
CA TYR A 573 -12.86 2.98 -7.55
C TYR A 573 -13.73 2.61 -8.76
N MET A 574 -13.32 1.57 -9.49
CA MET A 574 -13.93 1.14 -10.75
C MET A 574 -15.39 0.75 -10.58
N ASN A 575 -15.73 -0.02 -9.55
CA ASN A 575 -17.12 -0.45 -9.33
C ASN A 575 -18.03 0.77 -9.18
N ARG A 576 -17.71 1.68 -8.26
CA ARG A 576 -18.52 2.92 -8.06
C ARG A 576 -18.69 3.72 -9.35
N GLN A 577 -17.63 3.89 -10.13
CA GLN A 577 -17.70 4.57 -11.40
C GLN A 577 -18.66 3.85 -12.37
N THR A 578 -18.51 2.54 -12.50
CA THR A 578 -19.38 1.66 -13.30
C THR A 578 -20.85 1.76 -12.90
N GLU A 579 -21.18 1.69 -11.61
CA GLU A 579 -22.57 1.78 -11.17
C GLU A 579 -23.15 3.18 -11.38
N ARG A 580 -22.38 4.25 -11.15
CA ARG A 580 -22.83 5.61 -11.44
C ARG A 580 -23.10 5.82 -12.93
N GLN A 581 -22.20 5.38 -13.80
CA GLN A 581 -22.38 5.44 -15.26
C GLN A 581 -23.61 4.65 -15.70
N MET A 582 -23.82 3.44 -15.15
CA MET A 582 -25.02 2.66 -15.44
C MET A 582 -26.29 3.43 -15.03
N LEU A 583 -26.29 4.09 -13.88
CA LEU A 583 -27.45 4.86 -13.41
C LEU A 583 -27.71 6.13 -14.21
N THR A 584 -26.67 6.92 -14.52
CA THR A 584 -26.86 8.15 -15.30
C THR A 584 -27.17 7.89 -16.78
N MET A 585 -26.96 6.66 -17.25
CA MET A 585 -27.35 6.21 -18.59
C MET A 585 -28.69 5.46 -18.64
N ILE A 586 -29.44 5.37 -17.52
CA ILE A 586 -30.67 4.56 -17.43
C ILE A 586 -31.70 4.85 -18.52
N ASP A 587 -31.87 6.11 -18.89
CA ASP A 587 -32.82 6.54 -19.92
C ASP A 587 -32.48 5.95 -21.30
N SER A 588 -31.22 5.59 -21.53
CA SER A 588 -30.73 5.02 -22.79
C SER A 588 -30.87 3.50 -22.88
N TRP A 589 -30.95 2.80 -21.75
CA TRP A 589 -30.92 1.33 -21.74
C TRP A 589 -32.15 0.65 -21.14
N ILE A 590 -32.97 1.34 -20.36
CA ILE A 590 -34.09 0.70 -19.64
C ILE A 590 -35.15 0.06 -20.54
N HIS A 591 -35.28 0.52 -21.79
CA HIS A 591 -36.25 0.00 -22.77
C HIS A 591 -35.64 -1.00 -23.76
N LEU A 592 -34.35 -1.31 -23.65
CA LEU A 592 -33.69 -2.25 -24.57
C LEU A 592 -34.12 -3.68 -24.24
N SER A 593 -34.36 -4.47 -25.28
CA SER A 593 -34.48 -5.93 -25.15
C SER A 593 -33.10 -6.61 -25.11
N GLU A 594 -33.07 -7.91 -24.81
CA GLU A 594 -31.84 -8.72 -24.94
C GLU A 594 -31.31 -8.73 -26.39
N GLU A 595 -32.19 -8.75 -27.38
CA GLU A 595 -31.81 -8.67 -28.80
C GLU A 595 -31.24 -7.29 -29.16
N ASP A 596 -31.80 -6.21 -28.60
CA ASP A 596 -31.31 -4.86 -28.86
C ASP A 596 -29.91 -4.64 -28.28
N ILE A 597 -29.66 -5.06 -27.04
CA ILE A 597 -28.34 -4.92 -26.43
C ILE A 597 -27.30 -5.79 -27.13
N TYR A 598 -27.66 -7.02 -27.50
CA TYR A 598 -26.77 -7.90 -28.26
C TYR A 598 -26.39 -7.30 -29.62
N ARG A 599 -27.35 -6.68 -30.33
CA ARG A 599 -27.06 -5.94 -31.57
C ARG A 599 -26.08 -4.78 -31.34
N LEU A 600 -26.30 -4.00 -30.28
CA LEU A 600 -25.41 -2.88 -29.93
C LEU A 600 -23.99 -3.34 -29.57
N GLU A 601 -23.83 -4.47 -28.90
CA GLU A 601 -22.52 -5.02 -28.58
C GLU A 601 -21.79 -5.50 -29.82
N LEU A 602 -22.48 -6.17 -30.76
CA LEU A 602 -21.90 -6.55 -32.05
C LEU A 602 -21.45 -5.32 -32.87
N GLU A 603 -22.28 -4.29 -32.95
CA GLU A 603 -21.91 -3.01 -33.59
C GLU A 603 -20.71 -2.37 -32.89
N GLY A 604 -20.73 -2.35 -31.55
CA GLY A 604 -19.65 -1.86 -30.70
C GLY A 604 -18.32 -2.60 -30.90
N MET A 605 -18.35 -3.92 -31.05
CA MET A 605 -17.15 -4.73 -31.33
C MET A 605 -16.45 -4.25 -32.62
N ASP A 606 -17.22 -3.94 -33.67
CA ASP A 606 -16.66 -3.45 -34.92
C ASP A 606 -16.18 -2.00 -34.83
N GLU A 607 -16.88 -1.14 -34.08
CA GLU A 607 -16.42 0.21 -33.78
C GLU A 607 -15.09 0.22 -33.00
N LEU A 608 -14.93 -0.67 -32.01
CA LEU A 608 -13.70 -0.81 -31.22
C LEU A 608 -12.50 -1.19 -32.10
N LYS A 609 -12.68 -2.11 -33.05
CA LYS A 609 -11.64 -2.47 -34.03
C LYS A 609 -11.20 -1.26 -34.87
N ASN A 610 -12.14 -0.38 -35.22
CA ASN A 610 -11.85 0.84 -35.97
C ASN A 610 -11.13 1.88 -35.10
N LYS A 611 -11.59 2.09 -33.86
CA LYS A 611 -10.94 2.98 -32.89
C LYS A 611 -9.52 2.55 -32.55
N MET A 612 -9.26 1.25 -32.44
CA MET A 612 -7.93 0.70 -32.17
C MET A 612 -6.91 1.07 -33.26
N LYS A 613 -7.37 1.15 -34.52
CA LYS A 613 -6.54 1.55 -35.68
C LYS A 613 -6.38 3.07 -35.82
N SER A 614 -7.22 3.85 -35.14
CA SER A 614 -7.19 5.32 -35.21
C SER A 614 -5.99 5.88 -34.43
N SER A 615 -5.46 7.03 -34.86
CA SER A 615 -4.39 7.76 -34.17
C SER A 615 -4.87 8.58 -32.97
N GLU A 616 -6.19 8.74 -32.81
CA GLU A 616 -6.80 9.48 -31.69
C GLU A 616 -6.72 8.64 -30.42
N ARG A 617 -6.05 9.18 -29.39
CA ARG A 617 -5.96 8.52 -28.07
C ARG A 617 -7.27 8.67 -27.31
N SER A 618 -7.63 7.63 -26.54
CA SER A 618 -8.87 7.60 -25.78
C SER A 618 -8.94 8.66 -24.67
N MET A 619 -10.16 9.21 -24.45
CA MET A 619 -10.42 10.30 -23.49
C MET A 619 -10.53 9.82 -22.04
N ALA A 620 -10.76 8.52 -21.79
CA ALA A 620 -11.07 8.00 -20.46
C ALA A 620 -9.90 8.03 -19.44
N TYR A 621 -8.75 8.62 -19.77
CA TYR A 621 -7.54 8.50 -18.95
C TYR A 621 -6.66 9.77 -18.85
N THR A 622 -7.23 10.96 -19.04
CA THR A 622 -6.56 12.23 -18.67
C THR A 622 -6.78 12.63 -17.20
N SER A 623 -7.65 11.95 -16.46
CA SER A 623 -7.94 12.21 -15.05
C SER A 623 -7.30 11.17 -14.11
N GLY A 624 -6.08 11.47 -13.64
CA GLY A 624 -5.63 11.04 -12.31
C GLY A 624 -4.79 9.77 -12.20
N ILE A 625 -3.48 9.89 -12.49
CA ILE A 625 -2.43 9.16 -11.75
C ILE A 625 -1.57 10.21 -11.03
#